data_AF-A0A4U1IWJ9-F1
#
_entry.id   AF-A0A4U1IWJ9-F1
#
_cell.length_a   1.000
_cell.length_b   1.000
_cell.length_c   1.000
_cell.angle_alpha   90.00
_cell.angle_beta   90.00
_cell.angle_gamma   90.00
#
_symmetry.space_group_name_H-M   'P 1'
#
loop_
_entity.id
_entity.type
_entity.pdbx_description
1 polymer ?
#
loop_
_entity_poly.entity_id
_entity_poly.type
_entity_poly.pdbx_seq_one_letter_code
_entity_poly.pdbx_strand_id
1 'polypeptide(L)'
;MSFLKNWTAKPTAAAPAAQDARLLPESVPLQLTPILAALGQVLAEIEPAALDVDVARAKLADLCRDLAIEPVDPLELDPMAAGLDRGAIERLALLVLVLERRMIPESTLKRIFEGRARTAAREGLFDVARGTSLVTLDLLRQSPLRREELARRLILGLGASVAGESLAEARTALERLDYSRLMAEAERARRAAGKG
;
A
#
# COMPACT_ATOMS: atom_id res chain seq x y z
N MET A 1 -46.40 4.52 38.60
CA MET A 1 -45.20 5.30 38.19
C MET A 1 -44.45 4.49 37.14
N SER A 2 -44.48 4.93 35.87
CA SER A 2 -43.83 4.25 34.74
C SER A 2 -42.78 5.20 34.15
N PHE A 3 -41.50 4.87 34.34
CA PHE A 3 -40.33 5.69 34.00
C PHE A 3 -39.57 5.12 32.78
N LEU A 4 -40.28 4.74 31.73
CA LEU A 4 -39.66 4.30 30.47
C LEU A 4 -40.35 5.00 29.29
N LYS A 5 -39.90 6.22 29.00
CA LYS A 5 -40.18 6.88 27.71
C LYS A 5 -38.92 7.59 27.20
N ASN A 6 -38.55 7.20 25.99
CA ASN A 6 -37.82 7.98 24.99
C ASN A 6 -36.30 8.04 25.12
N TRP A 7 -35.64 6.90 24.86
CA TRP A 7 -34.28 6.88 24.31
C TRP A 7 -34.29 6.13 22.98
N THR A 8 -34.89 6.75 21.96
CA THR A 8 -34.67 6.39 20.56
C THR A 8 -33.82 7.49 19.96
N ALA A 9 -32.50 7.40 20.16
CA ALA A 9 -31.56 8.18 19.36
C ALA A 9 -31.77 7.77 17.90
N LYS A 10 -32.30 8.72 17.12
CA LYS A 10 -32.46 8.60 15.68
C LYS A 10 -31.05 8.33 15.11
N PRO A 11 -30.80 7.27 14.34
CA PRO A 11 -29.51 7.08 13.73
C PRO A 11 -29.26 8.27 12.80
N THR A 12 -28.31 9.13 13.19
CA THR A 12 -27.82 10.21 12.34
C THR A 12 -27.29 9.54 11.08
N ALA A 13 -27.91 9.82 9.93
CA ALA A 13 -27.42 9.32 8.66
C ALA A 13 -25.94 9.68 8.55
N ALA A 14 -25.08 8.68 8.40
CA ALA A 14 -23.66 8.88 8.20
C ALA A 14 -23.49 9.88 7.06
N ALA A 15 -22.72 10.94 7.30
CA ALA A 15 -22.37 11.90 6.26
C ALA A 15 -21.81 11.10 5.06
N PRO A 16 -22.21 11.43 3.82
CA PRO A 16 -21.60 10.79 2.66
C PRO A 16 -20.10 10.96 2.76
N ALA A 17 -19.36 9.83 2.72
CA ALA A 17 -17.90 9.83 2.76
C ALA A 17 -17.40 10.89 1.77
N ALA A 18 -16.63 11.85 2.26
CA ALA A 18 -16.04 12.89 1.42
C ALA A 18 -15.37 12.18 0.23
N GLN A 19 -15.73 12.58 -0.99
CA GLN A 19 -15.10 11.99 -2.17
C GLN A 19 -13.62 12.38 -2.14
N ASP A 20 -12.76 11.38 -1.96
CA ASP A 20 -11.31 11.57 -1.94
C ASP A 20 -10.87 12.36 -3.19
N ALA A 21 -10.00 13.35 -2.99
CA ALA A 21 -9.43 14.09 -4.11
C ALA A 21 -8.72 13.11 -5.05
N ARG A 22 -8.94 13.18 -6.37
CA ARG A 22 -8.15 12.36 -7.31
C ARG A 22 -6.86 13.09 -7.62
N LEU A 23 -5.71 12.54 -7.21
CA LEU A 23 -4.44 12.96 -7.80
C LEU A 23 -4.36 12.43 -9.23
N LEU A 24 -3.91 13.29 -10.13
CA LEU A 24 -3.38 12.82 -11.41
C LEU A 24 -2.01 12.20 -11.11
N PRO A 25 -1.73 10.94 -11.52
CA PRO A 25 -0.47 10.25 -11.20
C PRO A 25 0.79 11.06 -11.51
N GLU A 26 0.74 11.88 -12.56
CA GLU A 26 1.84 12.72 -13.02
C GLU A 26 2.14 13.91 -12.09
N SER A 27 1.26 14.21 -11.14
CA SER A 27 1.38 15.40 -10.28
C SER A 27 2.41 15.27 -9.15
N VAL A 28 2.86 14.04 -8.84
CA VAL A 28 3.80 13.77 -7.74
C VAL A 28 4.86 12.75 -8.19
N PRO A 29 5.98 13.20 -8.80
CA PRO A 29 7.08 12.32 -9.16
C PRO A 29 7.89 11.91 -7.92
N LEU A 30 8.07 10.60 -7.74
CA LEU A 30 8.86 9.98 -6.69
C LEU A 30 10.14 9.36 -7.26
N GLN A 31 11.26 9.64 -6.60
CA GLN A 31 12.53 9.00 -6.92
C GLN A 31 12.48 7.54 -6.45
N LEU A 32 12.77 6.61 -7.36
CA LEU A 32 12.72 5.17 -7.05
C LEU A 32 13.89 4.75 -6.14
N THR A 33 15.09 5.26 -6.39
CA THR A 33 16.32 4.86 -5.67
C THR A 33 16.22 5.04 -4.14
N PRO A 34 15.74 6.18 -3.59
CA PRO A 34 15.57 6.33 -2.15
C PRO A 34 14.57 5.33 -1.55
N ILE A 35 13.50 5.00 -2.27
CA ILE A 35 12.49 4.03 -1.82
C ILE A 35 13.09 2.62 -1.78
N LEU A 36 13.90 2.25 -2.77
CA LEU A 36 14.61 0.97 -2.79
C LEU A 36 15.65 0.85 -1.66
N ALA A 37 16.35 1.94 -1.36
CA ALA A 37 17.27 2.01 -0.23
C ALA A 37 16.52 1.83 1.09
N ALA A 38 15.39 2.52 1.27
CA ALA A 38 14.53 2.41 2.44
C ALA A 38 14.03 0.97 2.65
N LEU A 39 13.54 0.33 1.59
CA LEU A 39 13.12 -1.07 1.61
C LEU A 39 14.26 -1.97 2.08
N GLY A 40 15.47 -1.79 1.52
CA GLY A 40 16.64 -2.57 1.90
C GLY A 40 17.01 -2.41 3.38
N GLN A 41 16.97 -1.18 3.90
CA GLN A 41 17.26 -0.88 5.31
C GLN A 41 16.22 -1.52 6.24
N VAL A 42 14.93 -1.27 5.99
CA VAL A 42 13.85 -1.83 6.83
C VAL A 42 13.88 -3.36 6.80
N LEU A 43 14.09 -3.99 5.64
CA LEU A 43 14.20 -5.45 5.53
C LEU A 43 15.36 -6.08 6.33
N ALA A 44 16.43 -5.31 6.57
CA ALA A 44 17.58 -5.75 7.35
C ALA A 44 17.33 -5.65 8.87
N GLU A 45 16.38 -4.83 9.30
CA GLU A 45 16.10 -4.53 10.71
C GLU A 45 14.87 -5.26 11.24
N ILE A 46 13.91 -5.59 10.37
CA ILE A 46 12.64 -6.19 10.80
C ILE A 46 12.78 -7.69 11.09
N GLU A 47 12.23 -8.10 12.23
CA GLU A 47 11.91 -9.48 12.53
C GLU A 47 10.49 -9.80 12.02
N PRO A 48 10.32 -10.72 11.05
CA PRO A 48 9.00 -11.00 10.46
C PRO A 48 7.95 -11.37 11.51
N ALA A 49 8.33 -12.11 12.55
CA ALA A 49 7.41 -12.54 13.62
C ALA A 49 6.81 -11.37 14.41
N ALA A 50 7.49 -10.22 14.48
CA ALA A 50 7.01 -9.02 15.17
C ALA A 50 6.05 -8.17 14.33
N LEU A 51 5.86 -8.49 13.04
CA LEU A 51 4.96 -7.75 12.16
C LEU A 51 3.52 -8.15 12.43
N ASP A 52 2.68 -7.15 12.68
CA ASP A 52 1.27 -7.31 12.98
C ASP A 52 0.44 -6.21 12.31
N VAL A 53 -0.83 -6.51 12.02
CA VAL A 53 -1.73 -5.59 11.32
C VAL A 53 -2.06 -4.36 12.16
N ASP A 54 -2.21 -4.51 13.48
CA ASP A 54 -2.51 -3.41 14.38
C ASP A 54 -1.30 -2.50 14.57
N VAL A 55 -0.09 -3.07 14.56
CA VAL A 55 1.15 -2.29 14.53
C VAL A 55 1.22 -1.46 13.24
N ALA A 56 0.93 -2.07 12.08
CA ALA A 56 0.93 -1.35 10.81
C ALA A 56 -0.11 -0.21 10.78
N ARG A 57 -1.31 -0.44 11.34
CA ARG A 57 -2.36 0.58 11.45
C ARG A 57 -1.97 1.72 12.40
N ALA A 58 -1.40 1.40 13.56
CA ALA A 58 -0.92 2.39 14.52
C ALA A 58 0.17 3.28 13.89
N LYS A 59 1.14 2.67 13.21
CA LYS A 59 2.20 3.39 12.49
C LYS A 59 1.67 4.25 11.35
N LEU A 60 0.66 3.78 10.63
CA LEU A 60 -0.01 4.59 9.60
C LEU A 60 -0.74 5.81 10.21
N ALA A 61 -1.39 5.64 11.36
CA ALA A 61 -2.02 6.74 12.06
C ALA A 61 -0.99 7.77 12.55
N ASP A 62 0.14 7.31 13.10
CA ASP A 62 1.25 8.17 13.51
C ASP A 62 1.82 8.96 12.32
N LEU A 63 2.06 8.28 11.18
CA LEU A 63 2.47 8.93 9.94
C LEU A 63 1.52 10.05 9.52
N CYS A 64 0.20 9.81 9.56
CA CYS A 64 -0.79 10.83 9.24
C CYS A 64 -0.72 12.03 10.21
N ARG A 65 -0.64 11.77 11.53
CA ARG A 65 -0.56 12.83 12.54
C ARG A 65 0.68 13.70 12.37
N ASP A 66 1.83 13.08 12.12
CA ASP A 66 3.08 13.79 11.85
C ASP A 66 2.99 14.69 10.61
N LEU A 67 2.18 14.30 9.62
CA LEU A 67 1.92 15.11 8.40
C LEU A 67 0.83 16.18 8.62
N ALA A 68 0.32 16.32 9.85
CA ALA A 68 -0.85 17.12 10.20
C ALA A 68 -2.10 16.76 9.36
N ILE A 69 -2.31 15.46 9.13
CA ILE A 69 -3.46 14.88 8.42
C ILE A 69 -4.26 14.04 9.41
N GLU A 70 -5.59 14.16 9.37
CA GLU A 70 -6.46 13.31 10.18
C GLU A 70 -6.26 11.83 9.76
N PRO A 71 -5.92 10.93 10.71
CA PRO A 71 -5.81 9.51 10.42
C PRO A 71 -7.13 8.93 9.89
N VAL A 72 -7.02 7.87 9.09
CA VAL A 72 -8.19 7.10 8.66
C VAL A 72 -8.82 6.46 9.90
N ASP A 73 -10.15 6.55 10.03
CA ASP A 73 -10.89 5.93 11.14
C ASP A 73 -10.58 4.42 11.20
N PRO A 74 -10.24 3.84 12.37
CA PRO A 74 -10.01 2.41 12.52
C PRO A 74 -11.14 1.53 11.95
N LEU A 75 -12.40 1.95 12.08
CA LEU A 75 -13.56 1.23 11.54
C LEU A 75 -13.58 1.22 10.01
N GLU A 76 -12.96 2.21 9.37
CA GLU A 76 -12.76 2.22 7.92
C GLU A 76 -11.58 1.34 7.48
N LEU A 77 -10.59 1.13 8.34
CA LEU A 77 -9.45 0.24 8.08
C LEU A 77 -9.78 -1.24 8.29
N ASP A 78 -10.79 -1.58 9.09
CA ASP A 78 -11.29 -2.94 9.29
C ASP A 78 -11.66 -3.68 8.01
N PRO A 79 -12.55 -3.15 7.15
CA PRO A 79 -12.84 -3.81 5.89
C PRO A 79 -11.63 -3.86 4.93
N MET A 80 -10.65 -2.95 5.05
CA MET A 80 -9.43 -2.99 4.23
C MET A 80 -8.47 -4.10 4.65
N ALA A 81 -8.40 -4.39 5.95
CA ALA A 81 -7.57 -5.45 6.53
C ALA A 81 -8.23 -6.83 6.48
N ALA A 82 -9.54 -6.89 6.25
CA ALA A 82 -10.25 -8.15 6.16
C ALA A 82 -9.65 -9.07 5.08
N GLY A 83 -9.37 -10.31 5.46
CA GLY A 83 -8.85 -11.34 4.56
C GLY A 83 -7.37 -11.18 4.16
N LEU A 84 -6.59 -10.33 4.84
CA LEU A 84 -5.14 -10.35 4.67
C LEU A 84 -4.57 -11.65 5.23
N ASP A 85 -3.81 -12.37 4.40
CA ASP A 85 -2.99 -13.49 4.85
C ASP A 85 -1.74 -12.99 5.60
N ARG A 86 -1.00 -13.92 6.21
CA ARG A 86 0.21 -13.59 6.97
C ARG A 86 1.22 -12.81 6.12
N GLY A 87 1.46 -13.23 4.89
CA GLY A 87 2.41 -12.55 4.01
C GLY A 87 1.96 -11.13 3.63
N ALA A 88 0.65 -10.91 3.49
CA ALA A 88 0.09 -9.61 3.20
C ALA A 88 0.20 -8.68 4.40
N ILE A 89 0.04 -9.18 5.62
CA ILE A 89 0.30 -8.42 6.86
C ILE A 89 1.77 -7.99 6.90
N GLU A 90 2.71 -8.90 6.62
CA GLU A 90 4.14 -8.59 6.63
C GLU A 90 4.51 -7.54 5.57
N ARG A 91 3.98 -7.66 4.35
CA ARG A 91 4.16 -6.65 3.31
C ARG A 91 3.54 -5.31 3.68
N LEU A 92 2.33 -5.30 4.24
CA LEU A 92 1.67 -4.07 4.69
C LEU A 92 2.53 -3.35 5.73
N ALA A 93 2.99 -4.07 6.76
CA ALA A 93 3.84 -3.50 7.80
C ALA A 93 5.16 -2.95 7.22
N LEU A 94 5.80 -3.69 6.30
CA LEU A 94 6.99 -3.20 5.59
C LEU A 94 6.72 -1.89 4.84
N LEU A 95 5.64 -1.80 4.09
CA LEU A 95 5.29 -0.60 3.31
C LEU A 95 5.07 0.61 4.24
N VAL A 96 4.37 0.42 5.36
CA VAL A 96 4.15 1.50 6.35
C VAL A 96 5.48 1.95 6.97
N LEU A 97 6.33 1.01 7.40
CA LEU A 97 7.64 1.33 7.98
C LEU A 97 8.54 2.07 6.99
N VAL A 98 8.49 1.72 5.70
CA VAL A 98 9.23 2.45 4.66
C VAL A 98 8.79 3.91 4.54
N LEU A 99 7.49 4.19 4.64
CA LEU A 99 6.98 5.57 4.64
C LEU A 99 7.38 6.32 5.92
N GLU A 100 7.36 5.63 7.07
CA GLU A 100 7.79 6.18 8.37
C GLU A 100 9.28 6.58 8.37
N ARG A 101 10.13 5.89 7.60
CA ARG A 101 11.57 6.22 7.49
C ARG A 101 11.86 7.56 6.80
N ARG A 102 10.85 8.31 6.34
CA ARG A 102 10.98 9.67 5.75
C ARG A 102 11.97 9.78 4.59
N MET A 103 12.17 8.69 3.84
CA MET A 103 13.00 8.72 2.61
C MET A 103 12.27 9.42 1.45
N ILE A 104 10.95 9.59 1.58
CA ILE A 104 10.16 10.52 0.76
C ILE A 104 10.03 11.83 1.55
N PRO A 105 10.31 13.00 0.94
CA PRO A 105 10.17 14.28 1.60
C PRO A 105 8.77 14.45 2.23
N GLU A 106 8.72 15.02 3.43
CA GLU A 106 7.47 15.21 4.18
C GLU A 106 6.42 15.98 3.37
N SER A 107 6.83 17.05 2.68
CA SER A 107 5.95 17.83 1.80
C SER A 107 5.35 16.99 0.66
N THR A 108 6.10 16.03 0.15
CA THR A 108 5.64 15.10 -0.89
C THR A 108 4.66 14.08 -0.31
N LEU A 109 4.96 13.49 0.85
CA LEU A 109 4.02 12.59 1.54
C LEU A 109 2.73 13.31 1.90
N LYS A 110 2.82 14.55 2.41
CA LYS A 110 1.65 15.38 2.69
C LYS A 110 0.79 15.55 1.45
N ARG A 111 1.38 15.93 0.31
CA ARG A 111 0.65 16.04 -0.97
C ARG A 111 -0.02 14.74 -1.43
N ILE A 112 0.56 13.58 -1.11
CA ILE A 112 -0.01 12.27 -1.44
C ILE A 112 -1.25 11.98 -0.59
N PHE A 113 -1.18 12.26 0.71
CA PHE A 113 -2.19 11.88 1.70
C PHE A 113 -3.26 12.96 1.95
N GLU A 114 -2.98 14.24 1.70
CA GLU A 114 -3.89 15.35 2.00
C GLU A 114 -5.18 15.25 1.17
N GLY A 115 -6.31 15.13 1.86
CA GLY A 115 -7.63 14.88 1.23
C GLY A 115 -7.77 13.51 0.56
N ARG A 116 -6.84 12.58 0.84
CA ARG A 116 -6.75 11.25 0.20
C ARG A 116 -6.27 10.13 1.12
N ALA A 117 -6.17 10.37 2.43
CA ALA A 117 -5.56 9.41 3.36
C ALA A 117 -6.18 8.01 3.25
N ARG A 118 -7.51 7.96 3.06
CA ARG A 118 -8.26 6.72 2.85
C ARG A 118 -7.89 6.01 1.55
N THR A 119 -7.94 6.70 0.40
CA THR A 119 -7.51 6.16 -0.90
C THR A 119 -6.05 5.74 -0.89
N ALA A 120 -5.15 6.58 -0.36
CA ALA A 120 -3.71 6.28 -0.29
C ALA A 120 -3.42 5.06 0.58
N ALA A 121 -4.11 4.91 1.72
CA ALA A 121 -4.02 3.70 2.53
C ALA A 121 -4.52 2.48 1.75
N ARG A 122 -5.72 2.56 1.17
CA ARG A 122 -6.32 1.43 0.46
C ARG A 122 -5.51 0.99 -0.76
N GLU A 123 -5.31 1.88 -1.71
CA GLU A 123 -4.70 1.57 -3.00
C GLU A 123 -3.18 1.46 -2.91
N GLY A 124 -2.53 2.29 -2.08
CA GLY A 124 -1.07 2.32 -1.95
C GLY A 124 -0.50 1.28 -0.99
N LEU A 125 -1.28 0.82 0.00
CA LEU A 125 -0.78 -0.07 1.04
C LEU A 125 -1.52 -1.41 1.05
N PHE A 126 -2.83 -1.41 1.34
CA PHE A 126 -3.60 -2.65 1.52
C PHE A 126 -3.71 -3.45 0.22
N ASP A 127 -4.08 -2.80 -0.89
CA ASP A 127 -4.23 -3.45 -2.19
C ASP A 127 -2.88 -3.88 -2.78
N VAL A 128 -1.82 -3.09 -2.57
CA VAL A 128 -0.46 -3.48 -2.94
C VAL A 128 -0.02 -4.73 -2.16
N ALA A 129 -0.19 -4.74 -0.84
CA ALA A 129 0.17 -5.86 0.01
C ALA A 129 -0.60 -7.14 -0.35
N ARG A 130 -1.87 -7.02 -0.73
CA ARG A 130 -2.71 -8.13 -1.19
C ARG A 130 -2.33 -8.62 -2.59
N GLY A 131 -2.09 -7.69 -3.51
CA GLY A 131 -1.83 -7.97 -4.93
C GLY A 131 -0.42 -8.48 -5.24
N THR A 132 0.44 -8.63 -4.22
CA THR A 132 1.85 -9.03 -4.35
C THR A 132 2.16 -10.30 -3.59
N SER A 133 1.27 -11.30 -3.66
CA SER A 133 1.40 -12.57 -2.92
C SER A 133 2.72 -13.32 -3.19
N LEU A 134 3.29 -13.19 -4.41
CA LEU A 134 4.57 -13.80 -4.78
C LEU A 134 5.80 -13.01 -4.33
N VAL A 135 5.62 -11.81 -3.77
CA VAL A 135 6.70 -10.94 -3.28
C VAL A 135 6.85 -11.14 -1.78
N THR A 136 7.44 -12.26 -1.37
CA THR A 136 7.66 -12.54 0.06
C THR A 136 8.81 -11.72 0.62
N LEU A 137 8.87 -11.55 1.96
CA LEU A 137 9.98 -10.84 2.62
C LEU A 137 11.34 -11.49 2.31
N ASP A 138 11.41 -12.82 2.27
CA ASP A 138 12.64 -13.53 1.92
C ASP A 138 13.08 -13.24 0.48
N LEU A 139 12.14 -13.21 -0.47
CA LEU A 139 12.44 -12.83 -1.85
C LEU A 139 12.85 -11.37 -1.96
N LEU A 140 12.25 -10.48 -1.18
CA LEU A 140 12.64 -9.07 -1.13
C LEU A 140 14.07 -8.88 -0.63
N ARG A 141 14.51 -9.66 0.37
CA ARG A 141 15.90 -9.64 0.86
C ARG A 141 16.90 -10.08 -0.21
N GLN A 142 16.53 -11.10 -0.99
CA GLN A 142 17.42 -11.73 -1.96
C GLN A 142 17.42 -11.06 -3.33
N SER A 143 16.32 -10.41 -3.72
CA SER A 143 16.12 -9.94 -5.09
C SER A 143 15.89 -8.43 -5.16
N PRO A 144 16.82 -7.65 -5.76
CA PRO A 144 16.59 -6.23 -6.01
C PRO A 144 15.40 -6.00 -6.97
N LEU A 145 15.15 -6.91 -7.91
CA LEU A 145 14.01 -6.81 -8.84
C LEU A 145 12.66 -6.96 -8.11
N ARG A 146 12.58 -7.79 -7.07
CA ARG A 146 11.35 -7.92 -6.25
C ARG A 146 11.12 -6.67 -5.41
N ARG A 147 12.19 -6.05 -4.89
CA ARG A 147 12.10 -4.74 -4.23
C ARG A 147 11.62 -3.66 -5.20
N GLU A 148 12.11 -3.69 -6.44
CA GLU A 148 11.66 -2.79 -7.49
C GLU A 148 10.19 -2.96 -7.84
N GLU A 149 9.73 -4.20 -8.01
CA GLU A 149 8.31 -4.49 -8.23
C GLU A 149 7.44 -3.89 -7.12
N LEU A 150 7.79 -4.15 -5.86
CA LEU A 150 7.02 -3.66 -4.72
C LEU A 150 7.05 -2.12 -4.63
N ALA A 151 8.21 -1.51 -4.82
CA ALA A 151 8.37 -0.05 -4.80
C ALA A 151 7.54 0.63 -5.89
N ARG A 152 7.56 0.11 -7.12
CA ARG A 152 6.76 0.64 -8.24
C ARG A 152 5.25 0.51 -7.98
N ARG A 153 4.81 -0.64 -7.43
CA ARG A 153 3.40 -0.82 -7.05
C ARG A 153 2.97 0.15 -5.94
N LEU A 154 3.82 0.36 -4.93
CA LEU A 154 3.59 1.36 -3.89
C LEU A 154 3.42 2.76 -4.49
N ILE A 155 4.39 3.21 -5.30
CA ILE A 155 4.37 4.55 -5.93
C ILE A 155 3.08 4.76 -6.74
N LEU A 156 2.74 3.80 -7.60
CA LEU A 156 1.54 3.89 -8.45
C LEU A 156 0.24 3.79 -7.63
N GLY A 157 0.20 2.94 -6.60
CA GLY A 157 -0.95 2.79 -5.72
C GLY A 157 -1.21 4.03 -4.84
N LEU A 158 -0.16 4.78 -4.49
CA LEU A 158 -0.30 6.09 -3.86
C LEU A 158 -0.86 7.17 -4.81
N GLY A 159 -0.97 6.86 -6.11
CA GLY A 159 -1.33 7.81 -7.16
C GLY A 159 -0.19 8.78 -7.49
N ALA A 160 1.06 8.35 -7.31
CA ALA A 160 2.27 9.07 -7.71
C ALA A 160 2.87 8.48 -9.00
N SER A 161 3.89 9.13 -9.56
CA SER A 161 4.65 8.66 -10.71
C SER A 161 6.09 8.35 -10.34
N VAL A 162 6.77 7.53 -11.13
CA VAL A 162 8.23 7.36 -11.01
C VAL A 162 8.90 8.54 -11.70
N ALA A 163 9.80 9.23 -10.99
CA ALA A 163 10.49 10.38 -11.53
C ALA A 163 11.31 10.01 -12.76
N GLY A 164 11.13 10.76 -13.86
CA GLY A 164 11.80 10.50 -15.13
C GLY A 164 11.11 9.47 -16.03
N GLU A 165 9.97 8.92 -15.61
CA GLU A 165 9.17 7.99 -16.41
C GLU A 165 7.77 8.56 -16.68
N SER A 166 7.26 8.36 -17.90
CA SER A 166 5.84 8.51 -18.18
C SER A 166 5.03 7.39 -17.51
N LEU A 167 3.73 7.60 -17.33
CA LEU A 167 2.85 6.55 -16.78
C LEU A 167 2.86 5.27 -17.63
N ALA A 168 2.97 5.41 -18.95
CA ALA A 168 3.06 4.27 -19.86
C ALA A 168 4.36 3.47 -19.64
N GLU A 169 5.50 4.16 -19.54
CA GLU A 169 6.80 3.52 -19.26
C GLU A 169 6.81 2.83 -17.90
N ALA A 170 6.28 3.49 -16.86
CA ALA A 170 6.20 2.92 -15.52
C ALA A 170 5.34 1.64 -15.49
N ARG A 171 4.23 1.62 -16.24
CA ARG A 171 3.39 0.43 -16.40
C ARG A 171 4.12 -0.68 -17.14
N THR A 172 4.76 -0.39 -18.28
CA THR A 172 5.54 -1.37 -19.03
C THR A 172 6.69 -1.95 -18.20
N ALA A 173 7.38 -1.11 -17.42
CA ALA A 173 8.41 -1.57 -16.50
C ALA A 173 7.84 -2.53 -15.45
N LEU A 174 6.69 -2.17 -14.85
CA LEU A 174 6.03 -3.03 -13.87
C LEU A 174 5.56 -4.37 -14.49
N GLU A 175 5.02 -4.36 -15.70
CA GLU A 175 4.63 -5.59 -16.41
C GLU A 175 5.80 -6.56 -16.63
N ARG A 176 7.01 -6.04 -16.90
CA ARG A 176 8.22 -6.86 -17.04
C ARG A 176 8.68 -7.46 -15.71
N LEU A 177 8.35 -6.82 -14.60
CA LEU A 177 8.69 -7.27 -13.26
C LEU A 177 7.64 -8.24 -12.67
N ASP A 178 6.40 -8.18 -13.16
CA ASP A 178 5.28 -9.00 -12.67
C ASP A 178 5.49 -10.49 -12.95
N TYR A 179 6.08 -11.17 -11.97
CA TYR A 179 6.41 -12.58 -12.07
C TYR A 179 5.19 -13.49 -12.07
N SER A 180 4.08 -13.06 -11.47
CA SER A 180 2.84 -13.84 -11.49
C SER A 180 2.32 -14.00 -12.92
N ARG A 181 2.38 -12.91 -13.70
CA ARG A 181 2.05 -12.91 -15.11
C ARG A 181 3.02 -13.77 -15.91
N LEU A 182 4.32 -13.61 -15.70
CA LEU A 182 5.34 -14.41 -16.41
C LEU A 182 5.19 -15.90 -16.14
N MET A 183 4.90 -16.29 -14.90
CA MET A 183 4.64 -17.69 -14.53
C MET A 183 3.37 -18.22 -15.19
N ALA A 184 2.28 -17.45 -15.17
CA ALA A 184 1.03 -17.84 -15.82
C ALA A 184 1.17 -17.96 -17.36
N GLU A 185 1.99 -17.12 -17.98
CA GLU A 185 2.35 -17.24 -19.40
C GLU A 185 3.18 -18.49 -19.68
N ALA A 186 4.19 -18.76 -18.86
CA ALA A 186 5.03 -19.96 -18.99
C ALA A 186 4.24 -21.27 -18.79
N GLU A 187 3.33 -21.32 -17.81
CA GLU A 187 2.46 -22.49 -17.60
C GLU A 187 1.51 -22.72 -18.77
N ARG A 188 0.93 -21.64 -19.33
CA ARG A 188 0.08 -21.74 -20.53
C ARG A 188 0.86 -22.27 -21.73
N ALA A 189 2.08 -21.77 -21.94
CA ALA A 189 2.96 -22.24 -23.01
C ALA A 189 3.33 -23.73 -22.86
N ARG A 190 3.67 -24.17 -21.64
CA ARG A 190 3.95 -25.60 -21.35
C ARG A 190 2.74 -26.49 -21.63
N ARG A 191 1.54 -26.07 -21.21
CA ARG A 191 0.30 -26.82 -21.46
C ARG A 191 -0.07 -26.89 -22.94
N ALA A 192 0.30 -25.89 -23.74
CA ALA A 192 0.09 -25.90 -25.19
C ALA A 192 1.09 -26.82 -25.91
N ALA A 193 2.37 -26.80 -25.49
CA ALA A 193 3.42 -27.62 -26.08
C ALA A 193 3.31 -29.11 -25.74
N GLY A 194 2.78 -29.46 -24.56
CA GLY A 194 2.57 -30.86 -24.13
C GLY A 194 1.28 -31.52 -24.65
N LYS A 195 0.53 -30.85 -25.53
CA LYS A 195 -0.71 -31.37 -26.16
C LYS A 195 -0.54 -31.70 -27.66
N GLY A 196 0.68 -31.64 -28.18
CA GLY A 196 1.05 -32.12 -29.53
C GLY A 196 1.89 -33.38 -29.44
#